data_AF-A0A7X8RCK4-F1
#
_entry.id   AF-A0A7X8RCK4-F1
#
_cell.length_a   1.000
_cell.length_b   1.000
_cell.length_c   1.000
_cell.angle_alpha   90.00
_cell.angle_beta   90.00
_cell.angle_gamma   90.00
#
_symmetry.space_group_name_H-M   'P 1'
#
loop_
_entity.id
_entity.type
_entity.pdbx_description
1 polymer ?
#
loop_
_entity_poly.entity_id
_entity_poly.type
_entity_poly.pdbx_seq_one_letter_code
_entity_poly.pdbx_strand_id
1 'polypeptide(L)'
;MANYPLIARNKEGTLLHPQHSFYSDEYTESYCDLFLRDCTVKGEHGKLHKYYRLHAKQPHDMEMAFAYDIHCPDCHSGMLKQISIPLNYHEQGLYRCPVCDKK
;
A
#
# COMPACT_ATOMS: atom_id res chain seq x y z
N MET A 1 11.47 -0.49 -7.13
CA MET A 1 10.18 -0.53 -6.43
C MET A 1 9.24 0.39 -7.19
N ALA A 2 7.98 0.03 -7.34
CA ALA A 2 6.97 0.84 -7.98
C ALA A 2 6.18 1.63 -6.94
N ASN A 3 5.84 2.88 -7.27
CA ASN A 3 5.01 3.76 -6.47
C ASN A 3 3.59 3.82 -7.03
N TYR A 4 2.62 3.65 -6.14
CA TYR A 4 1.20 3.66 -6.48
C TYR A 4 0.48 4.74 -5.67
N PRO A 5 0.33 5.96 -6.21
CA PRO A 5 -0.51 6.99 -5.61
C PRO A 5 -1.91 6.45 -5.32
N LEU A 6 -2.45 6.77 -4.15
CA LEU A 6 -3.77 6.31 -3.72
C LEU A 6 -4.80 7.42 -3.90
N ILE A 7 -5.95 7.05 -4.48
CA ILE A 7 -7.10 7.95 -4.63
C ILE A 7 -8.29 7.38 -3.87
N ALA A 8 -8.88 8.22 -3.01
CA ALA A 8 -10.15 7.92 -2.35
C ALA A 8 -11.31 7.82 -3.35
N ARG A 9 -12.15 6.79 -3.19
CA ARG A 9 -13.35 6.59 -4.02
C ARG A 9 -14.65 6.82 -3.27
N ASN A 10 -14.61 6.90 -1.95
CA ASN A 10 -15.76 7.21 -1.11
C ASN A 10 -15.60 8.58 -0.45
N LYS A 11 -16.71 9.10 0.11
CA LYS A 11 -16.72 10.42 0.76
C LYS A 11 -15.92 10.42 2.06
N GLU A 12 -15.84 9.26 2.71
CA GLU A 12 -15.14 9.08 3.99
C GLU A 12 -13.61 9.00 3.81
N GLY A 13 -13.10 8.86 2.59
CA GLY A 13 -11.66 8.79 2.32
C GLY A 13 -10.99 7.46 2.68
N THR A 14 -11.76 6.45 3.09
CA THR A 14 -11.25 5.16 3.57
C THR A 14 -11.10 4.11 2.48
N LEU A 15 -11.86 4.22 1.39
CA LEU A 15 -11.80 3.29 0.25
C LEU A 15 -10.81 3.80 -0.79
N LEU A 16 -9.63 3.21 -0.81
CA LEU A 16 -8.50 3.67 -1.64
C LEU A 16 -8.30 2.79 -2.87
N HIS A 17 -8.04 3.46 -4.00
CA HIS A 17 -7.64 2.82 -5.24
C HIS A 17 -6.22 3.24 -5.63
N PRO A 18 -5.32 2.27 -5.88
CA PRO A 18 -3.99 2.56 -6.41
C PRO A 18 -4.06 2.95 -7.88
N GLN A 19 -3.18 3.88 -8.25
CA GLN A 19 -2.89 4.21 -9.63
C GLN A 19 -1.49 3.73 -10.00
N HIS A 20 -1.34 3.17 -11.19
CA HIS A 20 -0.01 2.91 -11.76
C HIS A 20 0.60 4.25 -12.15
N SER A 21 1.85 4.48 -11.74
CA SER A 21 2.57 5.71 -12.04
C SER A 21 4.01 5.40 -12.42
N PHE A 22 4.66 6.36 -13.07
CA PHE A 22 6.11 6.38 -13.30
C PHE A 22 6.80 7.34 -12.32
N TYR A 23 6.18 7.61 -11.16
CA TYR A 23 6.70 8.58 -10.21
C TYR A 23 7.95 8.05 -9.51
N SER A 24 8.97 8.91 -9.40
CA SER A 24 10.13 8.64 -8.59
C SER A 24 9.75 8.61 -7.11
N ASP A 25 10.62 8.06 -6.28
CA ASP A 25 10.42 8.02 -4.84
C ASP A 25 10.30 9.44 -4.26
N GLU A 26 11.19 10.35 -4.69
CA GLU A 26 11.21 11.75 -4.23
C GLU A 26 9.95 12.52 -4.65
N TYR A 27 9.47 12.30 -5.88
CA TYR A 27 8.25 12.94 -6.34
C TYR A 27 7.03 12.42 -5.58
N THR A 28 6.97 11.12 -5.35
CA THR A 28 5.83 10.51 -4.64
C THR A 28 5.78 10.97 -3.19
N GLU A 29 6.92 11.00 -2.49
CA GLU A 29 7.01 11.44 -1.10
C GLU A 29 6.68 12.93 -0.91
N SER A 30 7.00 13.77 -1.90
CA SER A 30 6.71 15.20 -1.84
C SER A 30 5.28 15.56 -2.27
N TYR A 31 4.71 14.83 -3.24
CA TYR A 31 3.44 15.20 -3.88
C TYR A 31 2.22 14.41 -3.39
N CYS A 32 2.38 13.12 -3.08
CA CYS A 32 1.26 12.24 -2.76
C CYS A 32 0.96 12.22 -1.25
N ASP A 33 -0.29 12.47 -0.88
CA ASP A 33 -0.71 12.38 0.53
C ASP A 33 -0.65 10.93 1.04
N LEU A 34 -1.08 9.99 0.21
CA LEU A 34 -1.03 8.55 0.47
C LEU A 34 -0.55 7.80 -0.79
N PHE A 35 0.34 6.84 -0.62
CA PHE A 35 0.79 5.96 -1.71
C PHE A 35 1.21 4.59 -1.19
N LEU A 36 1.16 3.57 -2.05
CA LEU A 36 1.83 2.29 -1.79
C LEU A 36 3.18 2.26 -2.48
N ARG A 37 4.17 1.62 -1.84
CA ARG A 37 5.42 1.21 -2.48
C ARG A 37 5.53 -0.30 -2.43
N ASP A 38 5.83 -0.94 -3.56
CA ASP A 38 6.00 -2.40 -3.56
C ASP A 38 7.35 -2.86 -3.01
N CYS A 39 7.33 -4.04 -2.40
CA CYS A 39 8.53 -4.73 -1.92
C CYS A 39 8.38 -6.20 -2.28
N THR A 40 9.28 -6.74 -3.10
CA THR A 40 9.32 -8.17 -3.40
C THR A 40 10.33 -8.84 -2.49
N VAL A 41 9.87 -9.80 -1.68
CA VAL A 41 10.72 -10.55 -0.76
C VAL A 41 10.71 -12.02 -1.15
N LYS A 42 11.89 -12.63 -1.16
CA LYS A 42 12.03 -14.07 -1.39
C LYS A 42 11.70 -14.81 -0.10
N GLY A 43 10.61 -15.57 -0.12
CA GLY A 43 10.19 -16.43 0.98
C GLY A 43 10.92 -17.78 1.00
N GLU A 44 10.50 -18.63 1.92
CA GLU A 44 10.99 -20.01 2.03
C GLU A 44 10.69 -20.79 0.74
N HIS A 45 11.58 -21.70 0.38
CA HIS A 45 11.55 -22.45 -0.89
C HIS A 45 11.67 -21.60 -2.16
N GLY A 46 12.04 -20.32 -2.05
CA GLY A 46 12.29 -19.45 -3.19
C GLY A 46 11.06 -18.83 -3.84
N LYS A 47 9.87 -19.00 -3.22
CA LYS A 47 8.65 -18.30 -3.66
C LYS A 47 8.83 -16.79 -3.45
N LEU A 48 8.61 -16.00 -4.50
CA LEU A 48 8.62 -14.54 -4.40
C LEU A 48 7.25 -14.07 -3.90
N HIS A 49 7.25 -13.30 -2.82
CA HIS A 49 6.06 -12.66 -2.28
C HIS A 49 6.14 -11.16 -2.51
N LYS A 50 5.07 -10.59 -3.05
CA LYS A 50 4.92 -9.16 -3.24
C LYS A 50 4.14 -8.57 -2.07
N TYR A 51 4.73 -7.57 -1.45
CA TYR A 51 4.16 -6.78 -0.37
C TYR A 51 4.05 -5.33 -0.81
N TYR A 52 3.21 -4.58 -0.10
CA TYR A 52 3.02 -3.15 -0.33
C TYR A 52 3.08 -2.42 1.01
N ARG A 53 4.00 -1.47 1.14
CA ARG A 53 4.06 -0.58 2.30
C ARG A 53 3.19 0.63 2.01
N LEU A 54 2.27 0.96 2.92
CA LEU A 54 1.53 2.22 2.87
C LEU A 54 2.40 3.35 3.41
N HIS A 55 2.50 4.44 2.66
CA HIS A 55 3.19 5.65 3.05
C HIS A 55 2.20 6.80 3.14
N ALA A 56 2.41 7.64 4.15
CA ALA A 56 1.63 8.84 4.38
C ALA A 56 2.54 10.06 4.52
N LYS A 57 2.19 11.12 3.80
CA LYS A 57 2.89 12.40 3.89
C LYS A 57 2.70 13.06 5.24
N GLN A 58 1.48 13.01 5.77
CA GLN A 58 1.16 13.52 7.11
C GLN A 58 1.24 12.40 8.14
N PRO A 59 1.66 12.69 9.39
CA PRO A 59 1.63 11.73 10.48
C PRO A 59 0.22 11.17 10.66
N HIS A 60 0.08 9.86 10.65
CA HIS A 60 -1.18 9.20 11.03
C HIS A 60 -1.09 8.70 12.46
N ASP A 61 -2.19 8.82 13.20
CA ASP A 61 -2.37 8.06 14.42
C ASP A 61 -2.68 6.59 14.12
N MET A 62 -2.73 5.78 15.17
CA MET A 62 -2.92 4.34 15.03
C MET A 62 -4.30 3.99 14.45
N GLU A 63 -5.37 4.72 14.79
CA GLU A 63 -6.72 4.43 14.29
C GLU A 63 -6.82 4.73 12.80
N MET A 64 -6.27 5.86 12.35
CA MET A 64 -6.21 6.23 10.93
C MET A 64 -5.41 5.22 10.11
N ALA A 65 -4.31 4.68 10.66
CA ALA A 65 -3.49 3.69 9.98
C ALA A 65 -4.21 2.36 9.68
N PHE A 66 -5.26 2.04 10.44
CA PHE A 66 -6.07 0.83 10.29
C PHE A 66 -7.38 1.07 9.52
N ALA A 67 -7.71 2.31 9.17
CA ALA A 67 -9.02 2.67 8.61
C ALA A 67 -9.16 2.40 7.10
N TYR A 68 -8.09 2.04 6.40
CA TYR A 68 -8.08 2.00 4.93
C TYR A 68 -8.41 0.64 4.33
N ASP A 69 -9.42 0.61 3.46
CA ASP A 69 -9.69 -0.47 2.53
C ASP A 69 -9.00 -0.18 1.19
N ILE A 70 -7.93 -0.90 0.88
CA ILE A 70 -7.07 -0.60 -0.27
C ILE A 70 -7.17 -1.71 -1.33
N HIS A 71 -7.50 -1.34 -2.56
CA HIS A 71 -7.49 -2.29 -3.69
C HIS A 71 -6.07 -2.73 -4.04
N CYS A 72 -5.93 -3.98 -4.51
CA CYS A 72 -4.66 -4.49 -4.98
C CYS A 72 -4.25 -3.82 -6.31
N PRO A 73 -3.02 -3.28 -6.42
CA PRO A 73 -2.52 -2.67 -7.67
C PRO A 73 -2.37 -3.67 -8.82
N ASP A 74 -2.18 -4.95 -8.53
CA ASP A 74 -1.86 -5.96 -9.54
C ASP A 74 -3.09 -6.65 -10.11
N CYS A 75 -4.02 -7.12 -9.26
CA CYS A 75 -5.20 -7.85 -9.73
C CYS A 75 -6.47 -6.99 -9.83
N HIS A 76 -6.49 -5.81 -9.19
CA HIS A 76 -7.64 -4.90 -9.07
C HIS A 76 -8.95 -5.49 -8.50
N SER A 77 -9.05 -6.81 -8.35
CA SER A 77 -10.22 -7.53 -7.85
C SER A 77 -10.16 -7.84 -6.36
N GLY A 78 -8.95 -7.95 -5.81
CA GLY A 78 -8.73 -8.25 -4.40
C GLY A 78 -8.45 -6.98 -3.59
N MET A 79 -8.94 -6.97 -2.35
CA MET A 79 -8.49 -6.01 -1.33
C MET A 79 -7.18 -6.48 -0.71
N LEU A 80 -6.29 -5.54 -0.43
CA LEU A 80 -5.09 -5.78 0.35
C LEU A 80 -5.46 -6.06 1.81
N LYS A 81 -4.75 -7.02 2.42
CA LYS A 81 -4.83 -7.28 3.85
C LYS A 81 -3.58 -6.79 4.53
N GLN A 82 -3.75 -6.04 5.62
CA GLN A 82 -2.64 -5.65 6.48
C GLN A 82 -2.10 -6.87 7.22
N ILE A 83 -0.77 -7.01 7.23
CA ILE A 83 -0.05 -8.11 7.87
C ILE A 83 0.98 -7.63 8.89
N SER A 84 1.32 -6.34 8.89
CA SER A 84 2.14 -5.72 9.93
C SER A 84 1.58 -4.37 10.34
N ILE A 85 1.83 -4.01 11.60
CA ILE A 85 1.57 -2.67 12.12
C ILE A 85 2.45 -1.61 11.44
N PRO A 86 2.12 -0.31 11.59
CA PRO A 86 2.99 0.80 11.20
C PRO A 86 4.39 0.70 11.81
N LEU A 87 5.42 1.06 11.04
CA LEU A 87 6.80 1.13 11.51
C LEU A 87 7.09 2.49 12.17
N ASN A 88 6.51 3.56 11.63
CA ASN A 88 6.61 4.93 12.14
C ASN A 88 5.42 5.77 11.62
N TYR A 89 5.41 7.07 11.92
CA TYR A 89 4.33 7.98 11.56
C TYR A 89 4.13 8.20 10.04
N HIS A 90 5.12 7.85 9.20
CA HIS A 90 5.07 8.00 7.75
C HIS A 90 5.03 6.66 7.01
N GLU A 91 5.59 5.61 7.61
CA GLU A 91 5.57 4.24 7.10
C GLU A 91 4.54 3.42 7.87
N GLN A 92 3.37 3.30 7.25
CA GLN A 92 2.20 2.67 7.82
C GLN A 92 2.23 1.14 7.62
N GLY A 93 1.05 0.51 7.64
CA GLY A 93 0.91 -0.94 7.55
C GLY A 93 1.62 -1.58 6.36
N LEU A 94 2.09 -2.82 6.56
CA LEU A 94 2.51 -3.70 5.46
C LEU A 94 1.30 -4.48 4.99
N TYR A 95 1.12 -4.53 3.67
CA TYR A 95 -0.03 -5.13 3.05
C TYR A 95 0.37 -6.25 2.09
N ARG A 96 -0.51 -7.23 1.92
CA ARG A 96 -0.39 -8.32 0.94
C ARG A 96 -1.74 -8.60 0.31
N CYS A 97 -1.76 -8.94 -0.98
CA CYS A 97 -3.00 -9.35 -1.63
C CYS A 97 -3.25 -10.86 -1.42
N PRO A 98 -4.34 -11.27 -0.77
CA PRO A 98 -4.66 -12.69 -0.58
C PRO A 98 -5.07 -13.40 -1.88
N VAL A 99 -5.42 -12.66 -2.94
CA VAL A 99 -5.75 -13.21 -4.26
C VAL A 99 -4.49 -13.48 -5.06
N CYS A 100 -3.58 -12.51 -5.16
CA CYS A 100 -2.31 -12.68 -5.88
C CYS A 100 -1.41 -13.71 -5.20
N ASP A 101 -1.48 -13.82 -3.88
CA ASP A 101 -0.58 -14.71 -3.14
C ASP A 101 -0.93 -16.21 -3.22
N LYS A 102 -2.20 -16.51 -3.50
CA LYS A 102 -2.66 -17.87 -3.77
C LYS A 102 -2.25 -18.38 -5.15
N LYS A 103 -1.82 -17.49 -6.04
CA LYS A 103 -1.22 -17.85 -7.33
C LYS A 103 0.22 -18.31 -7.12
#